data_AF-A0A2H6AFC6-F1
#
_entry.id   AF-A0A2H6AFC6-F1
#
_cell.length_a   1.000
_cell.length_b   1.000
_cell.length_c   1.000
_cell.angle_alpha   90.00
_cell.angle_beta   90.00
_cell.angle_gamma   90.00
#
_symmetry.space_group_name_H-M   'P 1'
#
loop_
_entity.id
_entity.type
_entity.pdbx_description
1 polymer ?
#
loop_
_entity_poly.entity_id
_entity_poly.type
_entity_poly.pdbx_seq_one_letter_code
_entity_poly.pdbx_strand_id
1 'polypeptide(L)'
;MMVVLPTPQELEPAVTLTSRLLEELDRLLLGRSELHRLVVVALLSRGHVLLEGVPGVGKTTLIKALGQLLHLDFKRVQFTPDLMPSDILGSYILQESQDGRRELVFRPGPVFTNLLLADEINRA
;
A
#
# COMPACT_ATOMS: atom_id res chain seq x y z
N MET A 1 11.49 -27.36 -8.85
CA MET A 1 11.49 -26.44 -10.01
C MET A 1 12.81 -25.67 -9.99
N MET A 2 13.62 -25.78 -11.04
CA MET A 2 14.84 -24.97 -11.16
C MET A 2 14.40 -23.55 -11.54
N VAL A 3 14.58 -22.59 -10.63
CA VAL A 3 14.36 -21.17 -10.94
C VAL A 3 15.56 -20.73 -11.78
N VAL A 4 15.35 -20.50 -13.07
CA VAL A 4 16.34 -19.83 -13.91
C VAL A 4 16.37 -18.37 -13.48
N LEU A 5 17.52 -17.92 -12.98
CA LEU A 5 17.69 -16.51 -12.65
C LEU A 5 17.80 -15.71 -13.95
N PRO A 6 17.12 -14.55 -14.05
CA PRO A 6 17.24 -13.68 -15.22
C PRO A 6 18.67 -13.17 -15.37
N THR A 7 19.11 -13.02 -16.62
CA THR A 7 20.40 -12.44 -16.97
C THR A 7 20.43 -10.93 -16.68
N PRO A 8 21.62 -10.32 -16.52
CA PRO A 8 21.73 -8.87 -16.33
C PRO A 8 21.05 -8.05 -17.43
N GLN A 9 21.12 -8.48 -18.69
CA GLN A 9 20.44 -7.79 -19.80
C GLN A 9 18.91 -7.85 -19.67
N GLU A 10 18.35 -8.98 -19.22
CA GLU A 10 16.90 -9.13 -19.01
C GLU A 10 16.39 -8.26 -17.85
N LEU A 11 17.26 -7.89 -16.90
CA LEU A 11 16.92 -7.03 -15.76
C LEU A 11 17.05 -5.53 -16.06
N GLU A 12 17.72 -5.13 -17.13
CA GLU A 12 18.02 -3.72 -17.45
C GLU A 12 16.77 -2.81 -17.45
N PRO A 13 15.61 -3.22 -18.02
CA PRO A 13 14.40 -2.41 -17.96
C PRO A 13 13.89 -2.22 -16.53
N ALA A 14 13.91 -3.29 -15.72
CA ALA A 14 13.47 -3.24 -14.33
C ALA A 14 14.39 -2.39 -13.46
N VAL A 15 15.71 -2.50 -13.66
CA VAL A 15 16.71 -1.65 -12.99
C VAL A 15 16.46 -0.19 -13.33
N THR A 16 16.29 0.13 -14.62
CA THR A 16 16.04 1.51 -15.07
C THR A 16 14.78 2.11 -14.45
N LEU A 17 13.66 1.37 -14.46
CA LEU A 17 12.40 1.82 -13.86
C LEU A 17 12.51 1.99 -12.34
N THR A 18 13.17 1.06 -11.67
CA THR A 18 13.35 1.11 -10.21
C THR A 18 14.24 2.28 -9.79
N SER A 19 15.32 2.55 -10.53
CA SER A 19 16.19 3.71 -10.28
C SER A 19 15.42 5.02 -10.42
N ARG A 20 14.62 5.18 -11.49
CA ARG A 20 13.78 6.37 -11.68
C ARG A 20 12.76 6.56 -10.56
N LEU A 21 12.14 5.47 -10.11
CA LEU A 21 11.22 5.51 -8.97
C LEU A 21 11.91 6.02 -7.69
N LEU A 22 13.12 5.51 -7.41
CA LEU A 22 13.89 5.92 -6.24
C LEU A 22 14.32 7.39 -6.33
N GLU A 23 14.74 7.86 -7.51
CA GLU A 23 15.08 9.27 -7.76
C GLU A 23 13.89 10.20 -7.48
N GLU A 24 12.69 9.85 -7.96
CA GLU A 24 11.47 10.64 -7.69
C GLU A 24 11.07 10.63 -6.20
N LEU A 25 11.23 9.50 -5.51
CA LEU A 25 10.99 9.43 -4.07
C LEU A 25 11.98 10.29 -3.28
N ASP A 26 13.27 10.22 -3.62
CA ASP A 26 14.34 11.01 -2.98
C ASP A 26 14.14 12.52 -3.18
N ARG A 27 13.58 12.92 -4.34
CA ARG A 27 13.22 14.31 -4.62
C ARG A 27 12.06 14.80 -3.75
N LEU A 28 11.08 13.95 -3.47
CA LEU A 28 9.90 14.29 -2.67
C LEU A 28 10.17 14.25 -1.16
N LEU A 29 11.06 13.37 -0.71
CA LEU A 29 11.31 13.09 0.71
C LEU A 29 12.81 13.11 1.04
N LEU A 30 13.33 14.29 1.31
CA LEU A 30 14.77 14.50 1.53
C LEU A 30 15.31 13.71 2.75
N GLY A 31 16.52 13.16 2.59
CA GLY A 31 17.29 12.56 3.68
C GLY A 31 16.86 11.14 4.10
N ARG A 32 16.14 10.41 3.23
CA ARG A 32 15.57 9.08 3.54
C ARG A 32 15.81 8.01 2.47
N SER A 33 16.86 8.13 1.67
CA SER A 33 17.12 7.23 0.53
C SER A 33 17.13 5.74 0.90
N GLU A 34 17.69 5.37 2.06
CA GLU A 34 17.68 3.96 2.49
C GLU A 34 16.26 3.46 2.82
N LEU A 35 15.44 4.29 3.46
CA LEU A 35 14.04 3.95 3.72
C LEU A 35 13.28 3.73 2.41
N HIS A 36 13.49 4.62 1.43
CA HIS A 36 12.85 4.50 0.12
C HIS A 36 13.26 3.20 -0.57
N ARG A 37 14.55 2.89 -0.55
CA ARG A 37 15.10 1.65 -1.09
C ARG A 37 14.45 0.42 -0.45
N LEU A 38 14.38 0.36 0.88
CA LEU A 38 13.77 -0.77 1.60
C LEU A 38 12.28 -0.92 1.30
N VAL A 39 11.54 0.18 1.22
CA VAL A 39 10.10 0.14 0.87
C VAL A 39 9.89 -0.35 -0.56
N VAL A 40 10.71 0.09 -1.52
CA VAL A 40 10.64 -0.39 -2.91
C VAL A 40 11.02 -1.86 -3.01
N VAL A 41 12.04 -2.32 -2.28
CA VAL A 41 12.40 -3.75 -2.19
C VAL A 41 11.23 -4.57 -1.65
N ALA A 42 10.57 -4.11 -0.58
CA ALA A 42 9.41 -4.79 -0.03
C ALA A 42 8.25 -4.83 -1.04
N LEU A 43 7.99 -3.74 -1.75
CA LEU A 43 6.96 -3.71 -2.78
C LEU A 43 7.23 -4.73 -3.91
N LEU A 44 8.44 -4.74 -4.46
CA LEU A 44 8.83 -5.63 -5.56
C LEU A 44 8.82 -7.12 -5.14
N SER A 45 9.11 -7.39 -3.88
CA SER A 45 9.03 -8.73 -3.29
C SER A 45 7.63 -9.13 -2.82
N ARG A 46 6.63 -8.25 -2.98
CA ARG A 46 5.25 -8.43 -2.48
C ARG A 46 5.20 -8.65 -0.96
N GLY A 47 6.15 -8.05 -0.24
CA GLY A 47 6.23 -8.07 1.21
C GLY A 47 5.44 -6.95 1.87
N HIS A 48 5.46 -6.95 3.21
CA HIS A 48 4.86 -5.90 4.04
C HIS A 48 5.95 -5.20 4.85
N VAL A 49 5.75 -3.91 5.13
CA VAL A 49 6.71 -3.09 5.87
C VAL A 49 6.08 -2.58 7.14
N LEU A 50 6.77 -2.79 8.27
CA LEU A 50 6.48 -2.09 9.52
C LEU A 50 7.33 -0.82 9.59
N LEU A 51 6.67 0.34 9.58
CA LEU A 51 7.35 1.63 9.66
C LEU A 51 7.33 2.14 11.10
N GLU A 52 8.44 1.98 11.82
CA GLU A 52 8.61 2.50 13.18
C GLU A 52 9.18 3.93 13.17
N GLY A 53 8.94 4.66 14.26
CA GLY A 53 9.41 6.04 14.44
C GLY A 53 8.30 7.02 14.81
N VAL A 54 8.69 8.21 15.24
CA VAL A 54 7.77 9.22 15.78
C VAL A 54 6.78 9.75 14.71
N PRO A 55 5.60 10.24 15.11
CA PRO A 55 4.66 10.90 14.20
C PRO A 55 5.29 12.09 13.47
N GLY A 56 4.77 12.41 12.28
CA GLY A 56 5.22 13.58 11.51
C GLY A 56 6.46 13.36 10.65
N VAL A 57 7.04 12.16 10.65
CA VAL A 57 8.24 11.81 9.85
C VAL A 57 7.96 11.47 8.38
N GLY A 58 6.83 11.90 7.83
CA GLY A 58 6.52 11.73 6.40
C GLY A 58 6.16 10.31 5.94
N LYS A 59 5.87 9.36 6.86
CA LYS A 59 5.44 7.98 6.50
C LYS A 59 4.21 7.97 5.59
N THR A 60 3.21 8.79 5.92
CA THR A 60 1.99 8.94 5.12
C THR A 60 2.30 9.53 3.75
N THR A 61 3.21 10.51 3.68
CA THR A 61 3.65 11.13 2.42
C THR A 61 4.37 10.11 1.54
N LEU A 62 5.23 9.25 2.12
CA LEU A 62 5.95 8.20 1.40
C LEU A 62 5.01 7.24 0.68
N ILE A 63 4.03 6.68 1.41
CA ILE A 63 3.12 5.68 0.81
C ILE A 63 2.18 6.34 -0.21
N LYS A 64 1.73 7.58 0.03
CA LYS A 64 0.94 8.35 -0.95
C LYS A 64 1.73 8.63 -2.22
N ALA A 65 2.98 9.08 -2.10
CA ALA A 65 3.86 9.33 -3.24
C ALA A 65 4.09 8.06 -4.05
N LEU A 66 4.34 6.93 -3.39
CA LEU A 66 4.49 5.63 -4.03
C LEU A 66 3.23 5.23 -4.81
N GLY A 67 2.04 5.41 -4.23
CA GLY A 67 0.78 5.14 -4.90
C GLY A 67 0.56 6.02 -6.13
N GLN A 68 0.93 7.30 -6.06
CA GLN A 68 0.83 8.22 -7.19
C GLN A 68 1.82 7.90 -8.31
N LEU A 69 3.10 7.68 -7.97
CA LEU A 69 4.17 7.39 -8.94
C LEU A 69 3.95 6.08 -9.69
N LEU A 70 3.30 5.10 -9.05
CA LEU A 70 3.05 3.78 -9.63
C LEU A 70 1.60 3.58 -10.09
N HIS A 71 0.76 4.62 -10.00
CA HIS A 71 -0.68 4.54 -10.32
C HIS A 71 -1.40 3.38 -9.61
N LEU A 72 -1.08 3.19 -8.33
CA LEU A 72 -1.64 2.14 -7.50
C LEU A 72 -2.78 2.69 -6.64
N ASP A 73 -3.83 1.89 -6.48
CA ASP A 73 -4.88 2.19 -5.51
C ASP A 73 -4.26 2.27 -4.11
N PHE A 74 -4.56 3.36 -3.42
CA PHE A 74 -4.09 3.61 -2.07
C PHE A 74 -5.26 3.84 -1.12
N LYS A 75 -5.25 3.14 0.02
CA LYS A 75 -6.17 3.38 1.13
C LYS A 75 -5.40 3.52 2.45
N ARG A 76 -5.98 4.26 3.38
CA ARG A 76 -5.45 4.45 4.74
C ARG A 76 -6.51 4.01 5.75
N VAL A 77 -6.06 3.30 6.77
CA VAL A 77 -6.87 2.89 7.93
C VAL A 77 -6.16 3.41 9.16
N GLN A 78 -6.89 4.15 9.99
CA GLN A 78 -6.42 4.54 11.32
C GLN A 78 -6.85 3.44 12.29
N PHE A 79 -5.90 2.79 12.93
CA PHE A 79 -6.22 1.78 13.94
C PHE A 79 -6.64 2.47 15.24
N THR A 80 -7.78 2.06 15.76
CA THR A 80 -8.37 2.52 17.01
C THR A 80 -8.90 1.30 17.78
N PRO A 81 -9.01 1.37 19.12
CA PRO A 81 -9.46 0.22 19.93
C PRO A 81 -10.85 -0.31 19.55
N ASP A 82 -11.70 0.57 18.98
CA ASP A 82 -13.06 0.24 18.57
C ASP A 82 -13.16 -0.28 17.12
N LEU A 83 -12.03 -0.39 16.40
CA LEU A 83 -12.03 -0.82 15.00
C LEU A 83 -12.39 -2.30 14.91
N MET A 84 -13.45 -2.63 14.17
CA MET A 84 -13.90 -4.01 14.01
C MET A 84 -13.26 -4.66 12.78
N PRO A 85 -13.09 -5.99 12.74
CA PRO A 85 -12.60 -6.69 11.55
C PRO A 85 -13.42 -6.38 10.28
N SER A 86 -14.73 -6.18 10.42
CA SER A 86 -15.63 -5.77 9.34
C SER A 86 -15.31 -4.40 8.75
N ASP A 87 -14.70 -3.50 9.52
CA ASP A 87 -14.27 -2.18 9.03
C ASP A 87 -13.03 -2.27 8.13
N ILE A 88 -12.28 -3.39 8.21
CA ILE A 88 -11.09 -3.66 7.40
C ILE A 88 -11.43 -4.57 6.20
N LEU A 89 -12.15 -5.65 6.46
CA LEU A 89 -12.55 -6.65 5.46
C LEU A 89 -13.77 -6.22 4.65
N GLY A 90 -14.60 -5.33 5.17
CA GLY A 90 -15.90 -5.00 4.59
C GLY A 90 -17.04 -5.84 5.17
N SER A 91 -18.25 -5.52 4.75
CA SER A 91 -19.48 -6.10 5.28
C SER A 91 -20.58 -6.16 4.23
N TYR A 92 -21.59 -7.01 4.45
CA TYR A 92 -22.81 -7.01 3.65
C TYR A 92 -23.76 -5.93 4.17
N ILE A 93 -24.21 -5.05 3.28
CA ILE A 93 -25.19 -4.01 3.59
C ILE A 93 -26.50 -4.32 2.87
N LEU A 94 -27.62 -4.07 3.55
CA LEU A 94 -28.93 -4.18 2.95
C LEU A 94 -29.18 -2.95 2.07
N GLN A 95 -29.31 -3.15 0.76
CA GLN A 95 -29.69 -2.10 -0.19
C GLN A 95 -31.07 -2.38 -0.76
N GLU A 96 -31.79 -1.32 -1.08
CA GLU A 96 -33.06 -1.41 -1.80
C GLU A 96 -32.78 -1.15 -3.28
N SER A 97 -33.10 -2.15 -4.10
CA SER A 97 -33.00 -2.05 -5.55
C SER A 97 -34.08 -1.11 -6.10
N GLN A 98 -33.92 -0.66 -7.34
CA GLN A 98 -34.88 0.25 -8.00
C GLN A 98 -36.31 -0.32 -8.06
N ASP A 99 -36.45 -1.65 -8.02
CA ASP A 99 -37.72 -2.37 -8.01
C ASP A 99 -38.32 -2.58 -6.59
N GLY A 100 -37.76 -1.94 -5.55
CA GLY A 100 -38.23 -2.04 -4.16
C GLY A 100 -37.84 -3.33 -3.43
N ARG A 101 -36.98 -4.17 -4.02
CA ARG A 101 -36.49 -5.40 -3.39
C ARG A 101 -35.29 -5.10 -2.49
N ARG A 102 -35.25 -5.73 -1.32
CA ARG A 102 -34.10 -5.66 -0.41
C ARG A 102 -33.09 -6.74 -0.75
N GLU A 103 -31.84 -6.35 -0.99
CA GLU A 103 -30.73 -7.25 -1.31
C GLU A 103 -29.54 -7.00 -0.40
N LEU A 104 -28.81 -8.06 -0.05
CA LEU A 104 -27.55 -7.97 0.68
C LEU A 104 -26.41 -7.79 -0.32
N VAL A 105 -25.80 -6.60 -0.34
CA VAL A 105 -24.70 -6.26 -1.23
C VAL A 105 -23.40 -6.20 -0.43
N PHE A 106 -22.37 -6.93 -0.87
CA PHE A 106 -21.06 -6.85 -0.25
C PHE A 106 -20.41 -5.50 -0.53
N ARG A 107 -20.03 -4.79 0.53
CA ARG A 107 -19.24 -3.57 0.46
C ARG A 107 -17.81 -3.87 0.88
N PRO A 108 -16.83 -3.89 -0.05
CA PRO A 108 -15.45 -4.22 0.27
C PRO A 108 -14.84 -3.17 1.20
N GLY A 109 -14.08 -3.66 2.18
CA GLY A 109 -13.35 -2.80 3.11
C GLY A 109 -12.10 -2.15 2.50
N PRO A 110 -11.33 -1.40 3.30
CA PRO A 110 -10.12 -0.72 2.87
C PRO A 110 -8.96 -1.67 2.52
N VAL A 111 -8.99 -2.95 2.95
CA VAL A 111 -7.94 -3.91 2.58
C VAL A 111 -7.92 -4.23 1.07
N PHE A 112 -9.03 -3.99 0.37
CA PHE A 112 -9.13 -4.17 -1.08
C PHE A 112 -8.50 -2.96 -1.78
N THR A 113 -7.18 -2.98 -1.90
CA THR A 113 -6.35 -1.92 -2.50
C THR A 113 -4.96 -2.50 -2.86
N ASN A 114 -4.14 -1.75 -3.60
CA ASN A 114 -2.76 -2.17 -3.87
C ASN A 114 -1.83 -1.79 -2.71
N LEU A 115 -2.04 -0.60 -2.13
CA LEU A 115 -1.26 -0.06 -1.02
C LEU A 115 -2.18 0.31 0.15
N LEU A 116 -2.00 -0.35 1.29
CA LEU A 116 -2.72 -0.05 2.53
C LEU A 116 -1.77 0.55 3.56
N LEU A 117 -2.04 1.79 4.00
CA LEU A 117 -1.39 2.35 5.19
C LEU A 117 -2.24 2.05 6.43
N ALA A 118 -1.81 1.07 7.22
CA ALA A 118 -2.34 0.78 8.55
C ALA A 118 -1.63 1.66 9.59
N ASP A 119 -2.23 2.80 9.92
CA ASP A 119 -1.64 3.80 10.82
C ASP A 119 -1.96 3.47 12.28
N GLU A 120 -0.99 3.69 13.18
CA GLU A 120 -1.07 3.37 14.61
C GLU A 120 -1.54 1.93 14.92
N ILE A 121 -1.05 0.94 14.17
CA ILE A 121 -1.46 -0.48 14.30
C ILE A 121 -1.38 -1.04 15.72
N ASN A 122 -0.53 -0.46 16.57
CA ASN A 122 -0.37 -0.79 17.97
C ASN A 122 -1.53 -0.31 18.87
N ARG A 123 -2.57 0.33 18.32
CA ARG A 123 -3.76 0.82 19.04
C ARG A 123 -5.01 -0.04 18.83
N ALA A 124 -4.96 -1.07 17.99
CA ALA A 124 -6.03 -2.07 17.89
C ALA A 124 -5.95 -3.08 19.03
#